data_AF-A0A947ZRF3-F1
#
_entry.id   AF-A0A947ZRF3-F1
#
_cell.length_a   1.000
_cell.length_b   1.000
_cell.length_c   1.000
_cell.angle_alpha   90.00
_cell.angle_beta   90.00
_cell.angle_gamma   90.00
#
_symmetry.space_group_name_H-M   'P 1'
#
loop_
_entity.id
_entity.type
_entity.pdbx_description
1 polymer ?
#
loop_
_entity_poly.entity_id
_entity_poly.type
_entity_poly.pdbx_seq_one_letter_code
_entity_poly.pdbx_strand_id
1 'polypeptide(L)'
;MILKKLIYIYQLEHYDKKRFLSFIYKNLDWFHLNKRGQLSQTIRSTLVFYISIFTVIAILVTTYFIFGILWLFLVTVLSVIFLPFIIIFADISIAPLVLSQKNKILKRAQQIIRKNKNKGLITIGITGSFGKTSMKNVLNNILSEKYSVFEFPGNINTDIGVAQYIIENSQKVEKADILISEMGAYKIGEIKKLSDIVQPTYSILTSIGECHLERFGSLENIITAKFELPNSTEKKTFLNICDSNVKKYADEKIVKNVDVVKICGSKIAENVKYLNDFNGISFEYNDNVFTTKIIADYVIDFIMTAVKVAEELDLHISEIENGIKKIDFVPHRLEVLKNEKLDRIIIDDSYNGNYAGFLLGLKILSRANGRKIVLTPGIVELGEKRSREVHKLLAEEYSKNVDLVLLIKNKNVDFIADRFKELGFNEYKVYQTAKEAHDDLVNVLKNGDTIIFQNDISDNY
;
A
#
# COMPACT_ATOMS: atom_id res chain seq x y z
N MET A 1 -5.20 -30.14 -15.61
CA MET A 1 -5.35 -29.58 -14.24
C MET A 1 -4.04 -28.98 -13.71
N ILE A 2 -2.92 -29.72 -13.78
CA ILE A 2 -1.59 -29.32 -13.28
C ILE A 2 -1.08 -28.00 -13.90
N LEU A 3 -1.12 -27.87 -15.23
CA LEU A 3 -0.67 -26.65 -15.92
C LEU A 3 -1.37 -25.38 -15.43
N LYS A 4 -2.70 -25.42 -15.23
CA LYS A 4 -3.46 -24.27 -14.71
C LYS A 4 -3.02 -23.90 -13.29
N LYS A 5 -2.65 -24.87 -12.45
CA LYS A 5 -2.13 -24.61 -11.09
C LYS A 5 -0.76 -23.92 -11.15
N LEU A 6 0.15 -24.39 -12.00
CA LEU A 6 1.47 -23.76 -12.13
C LEU A 6 1.39 -22.34 -12.70
N ILE A 7 0.55 -22.09 -13.70
CA ILE A 7 0.36 -20.73 -14.24
C ILE A 7 -0.26 -19.83 -13.16
N TYR A 8 -1.14 -20.36 -12.33
CA TYR A 8 -1.68 -19.61 -11.18
C TYR A 8 -0.59 -19.23 -10.18
N ILE A 9 0.30 -20.16 -9.83
CA ILE A 9 1.46 -19.88 -8.97
C ILE A 9 2.38 -18.83 -9.63
N TYR A 10 2.65 -18.96 -10.93
CA TYR A 10 3.46 -18.00 -11.66
C TYR A 10 2.83 -16.59 -11.67
N GLN A 11 1.48 -16.52 -11.72
CA GLN A 11 0.73 -15.28 -11.61
C GLN A 11 0.81 -14.67 -10.21
N LEU A 12 0.76 -15.48 -9.15
CA LEU A 12 0.95 -15.01 -7.75
C LEU A 12 2.35 -14.40 -7.57
N GLU A 13 3.36 -14.98 -8.20
CA GLU A 13 4.71 -14.43 -8.23
C GLU A 13 4.89 -13.26 -9.24
N HIS A 14 3.79 -12.64 -9.68
CA HIS A 14 3.76 -11.53 -10.63
C HIS A 14 4.52 -11.79 -11.94
N TYR A 15 4.57 -13.04 -12.38
CA TYR A 15 5.36 -13.51 -13.52
C TYR A 15 6.87 -13.21 -13.41
N ASP A 16 7.40 -13.15 -12.18
CA ASP A 16 8.83 -13.09 -11.93
C ASP A 16 9.46 -14.48 -12.07
N LYS A 17 10.32 -14.64 -13.08
CA LYS A 17 10.94 -15.93 -13.42
C LYS A 17 11.81 -16.47 -12.29
N LYS A 18 12.54 -15.61 -11.58
CA LYS A 18 13.46 -16.02 -10.51
C LYS A 18 12.68 -16.48 -9.29
N ARG A 19 11.65 -15.72 -8.90
CA ARG A 19 10.79 -16.09 -7.77
C ARG A 19 10.00 -17.36 -8.05
N PHE A 20 9.46 -17.49 -9.26
CA PHE A 20 8.77 -18.70 -9.68
C PHE A 20 9.68 -19.93 -9.61
N LEU A 21 10.90 -19.86 -10.15
CA LEU A 21 11.86 -20.97 -10.03
C LEU A 21 12.30 -21.22 -8.58
N SER A 22 12.47 -20.18 -7.77
CA SER A 22 12.77 -20.32 -6.34
C SER A 22 11.64 -21.02 -5.59
N PHE A 23 10.39 -20.67 -5.89
CA PHE A 23 9.20 -21.34 -5.34
C PHE A 23 9.18 -22.82 -5.72
N ILE A 24 9.40 -23.15 -7.00
CA ILE A 24 9.43 -24.53 -7.50
C ILE A 24 10.56 -25.32 -6.84
N TYR A 25 11.75 -24.71 -6.68
CA TYR A 25 12.89 -25.36 -6.02
C TYR A 25 12.63 -25.64 -4.54
N LYS A 26 11.97 -24.73 -3.83
CA LYS A 26 11.60 -24.90 -2.41
C LYS A 26 10.46 -25.92 -2.21
N ASN A 27 9.67 -26.21 -3.24
CA ASN A 27 8.51 -27.09 -3.18
C ASN A 27 8.62 -28.15 -4.29
N LEU A 28 9.53 -29.11 -4.16
CA LEU A 28 9.77 -30.13 -5.20
C LEU A 28 8.55 -31.02 -5.48
N ASP A 29 7.60 -31.08 -4.54
CA ASP A 29 6.30 -31.74 -4.61
C ASP A 29 5.18 -30.82 -5.13
N TRP A 30 5.51 -29.76 -5.86
CA TRP A 30 4.57 -28.73 -6.34
C TRP A 30 3.33 -29.27 -7.09
N PHE A 31 3.38 -30.49 -7.62
CA PHE A 31 2.25 -31.16 -8.27
C PHE A 31 1.15 -31.60 -7.29
N HIS A 32 1.47 -31.77 -6.01
CA HIS A 32 0.53 -32.09 -4.92
C HIS A 32 -0.06 -30.86 -4.23
N LEU A 33 0.42 -29.65 -4.54
CA LEU A 33 -0.08 -28.43 -3.90
C LEU A 33 -1.60 -28.24 -4.13
N ASN A 34 -2.30 -28.01 -3.02
CA ASN A 34 -3.72 -27.68 -3.05
C ASN A 34 -3.93 -26.29 -3.67
N LYS A 35 -4.92 -26.19 -4.55
CA LYS A 35 -5.26 -24.96 -5.25
C LYS A 35 -5.94 -24.00 -4.26
N ARG A 36 -5.26 -22.92 -3.89
CA ARG A 36 -5.74 -21.92 -2.90
C ARG A 36 -6.62 -20.81 -3.51
N GLY A 37 -6.75 -20.75 -4.83
CA GLY A 37 -7.57 -19.74 -5.52
C GLY A 37 -7.71 -20.04 -7.02
N GLN A 38 -8.39 -19.16 -7.76
CA GLN A 38 -8.62 -19.34 -9.19
C GLN A 38 -7.62 -18.55 -10.05
N LEU A 39 -7.21 -19.13 -11.18
CA LEU A 39 -6.42 -18.42 -12.19
C LEU A 39 -7.25 -17.28 -12.77
N SER A 40 -6.79 -16.04 -12.61
CA SER A 40 -7.44 -14.91 -13.25
C SER A 40 -7.19 -14.98 -14.75
N GLN A 41 -8.26 -15.05 -15.55
CA GLN A 41 -8.18 -15.18 -16.99
C GLN A 41 -7.75 -13.85 -17.63
N THR A 42 -6.47 -13.74 -17.94
CA THR A 42 -5.88 -12.62 -18.69
C THR A 42 -5.42 -13.09 -20.06
N ILE A 43 -5.27 -12.18 -21.03
CA ILE A 43 -4.70 -12.51 -22.35
C ILE A 43 -3.34 -13.22 -22.19
N ARG A 44 -2.49 -12.71 -21.29
CA ARG A 44 -1.18 -13.32 -20.99
C ARG A 44 -1.31 -14.75 -20.47
N SER A 45 -2.09 -14.98 -19.41
CA SER A 45 -2.26 -16.33 -18.83
C SER A 45 -2.88 -17.31 -19.83
N THR A 46 -3.80 -16.84 -20.68
CA THR A 46 -4.44 -17.63 -21.72
C THR A 46 -3.44 -18.02 -22.80
N LEU A 47 -2.63 -17.08 -23.29
CA LEU A 47 -1.59 -17.36 -24.28
C LEU A 47 -0.51 -18.29 -23.72
N VAL A 48 -0.03 -18.05 -22.50
CA VAL A 48 0.93 -18.95 -21.83
C VAL A 48 0.35 -20.35 -21.74
N PHE A 49 -0.91 -20.50 -21.34
CA PHE A 49 -1.57 -21.81 -21.25
C PHE A 49 -1.60 -22.56 -22.58
N TYR A 50 -2.07 -21.92 -23.66
CA TYR A 50 -2.17 -22.58 -24.96
C TYR A 50 -0.81 -22.85 -25.60
N ILE A 51 0.16 -21.94 -25.46
CA ILE A 51 1.51 -22.15 -25.97
C ILE A 51 2.20 -23.27 -25.20
N SER A 52 2.06 -23.36 -23.88
CA SER A 52 2.60 -24.48 -23.11
C SER A 52 2.00 -25.82 -23.55
N ILE A 53 0.70 -25.90 -23.80
CA ILE A 53 0.07 -27.12 -24.35
C ILE A 53 0.65 -27.45 -25.72
N PHE A 54 0.71 -26.46 -26.61
CA PHE A 54 1.25 -26.65 -27.95
C PHE A 54 2.70 -27.14 -27.92
N THR A 55 3.54 -26.58 -27.04
CA THR A 55 4.94 -27.01 -26.86
C THR A 55 5.01 -28.46 -26.39
N VAL A 56 4.18 -28.88 -25.42
CA VAL A 56 4.15 -30.28 -24.96
C VAL A 56 3.70 -31.21 -26.09
N ILE A 57 2.65 -30.87 -26.82
CA ILE A 57 2.16 -31.68 -27.95
C ILE A 57 3.24 -31.78 -29.03
N ALA A 58 3.89 -30.66 -29.39
CA ALA A 58 4.96 -30.64 -30.37
C ALA A 58 6.12 -31.55 -29.94
N ILE A 59 6.56 -31.48 -28.68
CA ILE A 59 7.60 -32.37 -28.15
C ILE A 59 7.20 -33.84 -28.30
N LEU A 60 5.98 -34.22 -27.88
CA LEU A 60 5.51 -35.61 -27.95
C LEU A 60 5.38 -36.12 -29.38
N VAL A 61 4.83 -35.30 -30.28
CA VAL A 61 4.69 -35.64 -31.70
C VAL A 61 6.07 -35.82 -32.33
N THR A 62 6.99 -34.88 -32.12
CA THR A 62 8.37 -34.98 -32.62
C THR A 62 9.08 -36.21 -32.06
N THR A 63 8.92 -36.53 -30.77
CA THR A 63 9.49 -37.75 -30.18
C THR A 63 8.93 -39.01 -30.83
N TYR A 64 7.63 -39.08 -31.06
CA TYR A 64 7.01 -40.24 -31.71
C TYR A 64 7.59 -40.49 -33.11
N PHE A 65 7.73 -39.42 -33.91
CA PHE A 65 8.26 -39.56 -35.27
C PHE A 65 9.76 -39.89 -35.33
N ILE A 66 10.56 -39.43 -34.36
CA ILE A 66 12.03 -39.65 -34.37
C ILE A 66 12.41 -40.95 -33.66
N PHE A 67 11.79 -41.25 -32.51
CA PHE A 67 12.22 -42.31 -31.59
C PHE A 67 11.19 -43.43 -31.40
N GLY A 68 9.96 -43.26 -31.92
CA GLY A 68 8.89 -44.24 -31.80
C GLY A 68 8.19 -44.26 -30.43
N ILE A 69 7.28 -45.22 -30.26
CA ILE A 69 6.32 -45.26 -29.14
C ILE A 69 6.95 -45.56 -27.78
N LEU A 70 8.08 -46.29 -27.73
CA LEU A 70 8.73 -46.64 -26.46
C LEU A 70 9.26 -45.40 -25.72
N TRP A 71 9.67 -44.37 -26.46
CA TRP A 71 10.18 -43.12 -25.90
C TRP A 71 9.07 -42.15 -25.46
N LEU A 72 7.83 -42.34 -25.95
CA LEU A 72 6.71 -41.46 -25.60
C LEU A 72 6.42 -41.48 -24.09
N PHE A 73 6.48 -42.64 -23.45
CA PHE A 73 6.23 -42.73 -22.00
C PHE A 73 7.26 -41.92 -21.20
N LEU A 74 8.55 -42.12 -21.49
CA LEU A 74 9.63 -41.40 -20.82
C LEU A 74 9.52 -39.88 -21.04
N VAL A 75 9.31 -39.44 -22.29
CA VAL A 75 9.18 -38.02 -22.61
C VAL A 75 7.92 -37.40 -22.00
N THR A 76 6.84 -38.16 -21.87
CA THR A 76 5.63 -37.70 -21.16
C THR A 76 5.95 -37.39 -19.70
N VAL A 77 6.63 -38.30 -18.99
CA VAL A 77 7.03 -38.08 -17.60
C VAL A 77 7.97 -36.86 -17.48
N LEU A 78 8.97 -36.76 -18.36
CA LEU A 78 9.89 -35.62 -18.38
C LEU A 78 9.15 -34.30 -18.67
N SER A 79 8.17 -34.28 -19.57
CA SER A 79 7.41 -33.08 -19.91
C SER A 79 6.64 -32.49 -18.72
N VAL A 80 6.21 -33.35 -17.77
CA VAL A 80 5.57 -32.92 -16.52
C VAL A 80 6.62 -32.28 -15.59
N ILE A 81 7.79 -32.90 -15.44
CA ILE A 81 8.87 -32.37 -14.60
C ILE A 81 9.37 -31.01 -15.13
N PHE A 82 9.51 -30.88 -16.45
CA PHE A 82 9.97 -29.66 -17.10
C PHE A 82 8.87 -28.62 -17.37
N LEU A 83 7.64 -28.87 -16.92
CA LEU A 83 6.50 -27.97 -17.14
C LEU A 83 6.75 -26.53 -16.66
N PRO A 84 7.43 -26.26 -15.50
CA PRO A 84 7.80 -24.90 -15.12
C PRO A 84 8.66 -24.17 -16.15
N PHE A 85 9.60 -24.87 -16.80
CA PHE A 85 10.45 -24.30 -17.84
C PHE A 85 9.68 -24.07 -19.15
N ILE A 86 8.75 -24.96 -19.50
CA ILE A 86 7.85 -24.80 -20.65
C ILE A 86 6.96 -23.55 -20.47
N ILE A 87 6.47 -23.29 -19.26
CA ILE A 87 5.70 -22.08 -18.93
C ILE A 87 6.55 -20.82 -19.09
N ILE A 88 7.81 -20.83 -18.61
CA ILE A 88 8.74 -19.72 -18.78
C ILE A 88 9.04 -19.47 -20.26
N PHE A 89 9.27 -20.54 -21.02
CA PHE A 89 9.48 -20.46 -22.47
C PHE A 89 8.28 -19.82 -23.16
N ALA A 90 7.07 -20.31 -22.88
CA ALA A 90 5.83 -19.75 -23.43
C ALA A 90 5.67 -18.26 -23.11
N ASP A 91 5.99 -17.84 -21.89
CA ASP A 91 5.96 -16.43 -21.48
C ASP A 91 7.00 -15.57 -22.21
N ILE A 92 8.21 -16.10 -22.45
CA ILE A 92 9.25 -15.42 -23.23
C ILE A 92 8.81 -15.26 -24.68
N SER A 93 8.22 -16.30 -25.29
CA SER A 93 7.76 -16.28 -26.68
C SER A 93 6.69 -15.20 -26.92
N ILE A 94 5.85 -14.90 -25.93
CA ILE A 94 4.81 -13.85 -26.05
C ILE A 94 5.26 -12.49 -25.55
N ALA A 95 6.45 -12.37 -24.93
CA ALA A 95 6.92 -11.14 -24.34
C ALA A 95 6.90 -9.93 -25.30
N PRO A 96 7.30 -10.05 -26.59
CA PRO A 96 7.22 -8.93 -27.53
C PRO A 96 5.79 -8.42 -27.72
N LEU A 97 4.81 -9.33 -27.80
CA LEU A 97 3.40 -8.99 -27.96
C LEU A 97 2.86 -8.30 -26.70
N VAL A 98 3.13 -8.87 -25.52
CA VAL A 98 2.69 -8.34 -24.22
C VAL A 98 3.29 -6.94 -23.98
N LEU A 99 4.59 -6.76 -24.26
CA LEU A 99 5.27 -5.47 -24.12
C LEU A 99 4.75 -4.44 -25.13
N SER A 100 4.49 -4.86 -26.37
CA SER A 100 3.91 -3.99 -27.39
C SER A 100 2.52 -3.49 -27.00
N GLN A 101 1.64 -4.39 -26.53
CA GLN A 101 0.31 -4.02 -26.03
C GLN A 101 0.39 -3.09 -24.82
N LYS A 102 1.24 -3.42 -23.84
CA LYS A 102 1.51 -2.56 -22.68
C LYS A 102 1.93 -1.16 -23.13
N ASN A 103 2.93 -1.05 -24.00
CA ASN A 103 3.42 0.24 -24.50
C ASN A 103 2.36 1.05 -25.24
N LYS A 104 1.46 0.41 -26.00
CA LYS A 104 0.33 1.09 -26.64
C LYS A 104 -0.62 1.71 -25.62
N ILE A 105 -0.97 0.97 -24.56
CA ILE A 105 -1.82 1.45 -23.47
C ILE A 105 -1.15 2.66 -22.78
N LEU A 106 0.13 2.52 -22.41
CA LEU A 106 0.87 3.59 -21.74
C LEU A 106 0.94 4.86 -22.61
N LYS A 107 1.29 4.73 -23.90
CA LYS A 107 1.35 5.86 -24.84
C LYS A 107 -0.01 6.54 -25.01
N ARG A 108 -1.10 5.78 -25.08
CA ARG A 108 -2.45 6.34 -25.21
C ARG A 108 -2.85 7.15 -23.97
N ALA A 109 -2.58 6.63 -22.77
CA ALA A 109 -2.81 7.36 -21.53
C ALA A 109 -1.98 8.66 -21.48
N GLN A 110 -0.69 8.59 -21.83
CA GLN A 110 0.19 9.76 -21.92
C GLN A 110 -0.34 10.83 -22.88
N GLN A 111 -0.88 10.43 -24.03
CA GLN A 111 -1.47 11.36 -24.99
C GLN A 111 -2.71 12.05 -24.43
N ILE A 112 -3.59 11.32 -23.73
CA ILE A 112 -4.76 11.89 -23.06
C ILE A 112 -4.35 12.93 -22.02
N ILE A 113 -3.38 12.59 -21.16
CA ILE A 113 -2.86 13.52 -20.15
C ILE A 113 -2.26 14.76 -20.81
N ARG A 114 -1.35 14.60 -21.78
CA ARG A 114 -0.72 15.74 -22.49
C ARG A 114 -1.76 16.66 -23.14
N LYS A 115 -2.75 16.08 -23.81
CA LYS A 115 -3.83 16.84 -24.47
C LYS A 115 -4.58 17.70 -23.45
N ASN A 116 -4.92 17.15 -22.29
CA ASN A 116 -5.67 17.88 -21.27
C ASN A 116 -4.80 18.86 -20.46
N LYS A 117 -3.51 18.58 -20.26
CA LYS A 117 -2.56 19.54 -19.68
C LYS A 117 -2.45 20.81 -20.53
N ASN A 118 -2.41 20.65 -21.87
CA ASN A 118 -2.44 21.79 -22.79
C ASN A 118 -3.74 22.61 -22.72
N LYS A 119 -4.80 22.05 -22.14
CA LYS A 119 -6.08 22.74 -21.87
C LYS A 119 -6.18 23.30 -20.45
N GLY A 120 -5.15 23.14 -19.62
CA GLY A 120 -5.11 23.65 -18.24
C GLY A 120 -5.20 22.59 -17.14
N LEU A 121 -5.28 21.29 -17.45
CA LEU A 121 -5.28 20.23 -16.42
C LEU A 121 -4.00 20.29 -15.58
N ILE A 122 -4.15 20.41 -14.27
CA ILE A 122 -3.07 20.32 -13.30
C ILE A 122 -2.96 18.88 -12.82
N THR A 123 -1.78 18.29 -12.88
CA THR A 123 -1.55 16.92 -12.39
C THR A 123 -0.70 16.95 -11.12
N ILE A 124 -1.11 16.21 -10.10
CA ILE A 124 -0.43 16.13 -8.82
C ILE A 124 -0.07 14.68 -8.54
N GLY A 125 1.23 14.40 -8.39
CA GLY A 125 1.73 13.09 -7.97
C GLY A 125 1.98 13.04 -6.47
N ILE A 126 1.58 11.96 -5.80
CA ILE A 126 1.84 11.76 -4.35
C ILE A 126 2.62 10.46 -4.17
N THR A 127 3.75 10.50 -3.46
CA THR A 127 4.47 9.29 -3.07
C THR A 127 4.99 9.34 -1.63
N GLY A 128 5.46 8.19 -1.15
CA GLY A 128 6.00 7.97 0.20
C GLY A 128 5.91 6.50 0.59
N SER A 129 6.63 6.11 1.64
CA SER A 129 6.43 4.81 2.28
C SER A 129 5.06 4.76 2.95
N PHE A 130 4.68 5.82 3.66
CA PHE A 130 3.46 5.90 4.46
C PHE A 130 2.68 7.18 4.16
N GLY A 131 1.39 7.23 4.50
CA GLY A 131 0.59 8.45 4.41
C GLY A 131 0.06 8.83 3.02
N LYS A 132 0.42 8.11 1.95
CA LYS A 132 -0.01 8.42 0.57
C LYS A 132 -1.52 8.58 0.40
N THR A 133 -2.30 7.58 0.83
CA THR A 133 -3.76 7.58 0.68
C THR A 133 -4.42 8.64 1.55
N SER A 134 -3.94 8.83 2.79
CA SER A 134 -4.42 9.89 3.69
C SER A 134 -4.11 11.28 3.13
N MET A 135 -2.91 11.50 2.61
CA MET A 135 -2.52 12.75 1.96
C MET A 135 -3.38 13.02 0.72
N LYS A 136 -3.63 11.99 -0.11
CA LYS A 136 -4.54 12.09 -1.26
C LYS A 136 -5.95 12.52 -0.84
N ASN A 137 -6.49 11.88 0.20
CA ASN A 137 -7.81 12.20 0.73
C ASN A 137 -7.90 13.63 1.28
N VAL A 138 -6.90 14.07 2.07
CA VAL A 138 -6.81 15.44 2.58
C VAL A 138 -6.74 16.45 1.44
N LEU A 139 -5.86 16.21 0.47
CA LEU A 139 -5.68 17.08 -0.70
C LEU A 139 -6.94 17.16 -1.55
N ASN A 140 -7.60 16.02 -1.78
CA ASN A 140 -8.84 15.96 -2.55
C ASN A 140 -9.95 16.79 -1.91
N ASN A 141 -10.17 16.64 -0.59
CA ASN A 141 -11.21 17.38 0.13
C ASN A 141 -10.97 18.89 0.11
N ILE A 142 -9.72 19.35 0.23
CA ILE A 142 -9.39 20.78 0.19
C ILE A 142 -9.53 21.34 -1.22
N LEU A 143 -8.95 20.68 -2.23
CA LEU A 143 -8.95 21.21 -3.60
C LEU A 143 -10.33 21.15 -4.26
N SER A 144 -11.18 20.20 -3.85
CA SER A 144 -12.55 20.06 -4.37
C SER A 144 -13.48 21.21 -4.00
N GLU A 145 -13.09 22.10 -3.08
CA GLU A 145 -13.88 23.29 -2.75
C GLU A 145 -13.91 24.31 -3.89
N LYS A 146 -12.87 24.33 -4.73
CA LYS A 146 -12.73 25.25 -5.86
C LYS A 146 -12.67 24.55 -7.22
N TYR A 147 -12.07 23.35 -7.26
CA TYR A 147 -11.72 22.66 -8.50
C TYR A 147 -12.48 21.36 -8.70
N SER A 148 -12.73 21.01 -9.97
CA SER A 148 -13.15 19.66 -10.36
C SER A 148 -11.95 18.70 -10.27
N VAL A 149 -11.95 17.82 -9.26
CA VAL A 149 -10.83 16.90 -9.00
C VAL A 149 -11.15 15.49 -9.52
N PHE A 150 -10.24 14.94 -10.32
CA PHE A 150 -10.22 13.53 -10.72
C PHE A 150 -9.16 12.77 -9.94
N GLU A 151 -9.57 11.74 -9.21
CA GLU A 151 -8.67 10.86 -8.48
C GLU A 151 -8.85 9.39 -8.87
N PHE A 152 -7.81 8.60 -8.58
CA PHE A 152 -7.85 7.15 -8.77
C PHE A 152 -8.46 6.48 -7.54
N PRO A 153 -9.38 5.51 -7.72
CA PRO A 153 -9.97 4.78 -6.61
C PRO A 153 -8.95 3.82 -5.98
N GLY A 154 -8.97 3.72 -4.65
CA GLY A 154 -8.32 2.67 -3.86
C GLY A 154 -6.90 2.29 -4.31
N ASN A 155 -6.77 1.04 -4.76
CA ASN A 155 -5.51 0.35 -5.05
C ASN A 155 -4.98 0.54 -6.49
N ILE A 156 -5.56 1.42 -7.30
CA ILE A 156 -5.08 1.69 -8.66
C ILE A 156 -3.85 2.60 -8.60
N ASN A 157 -2.68 1.98 -8.40
CA ASN A 157 -1.40 2.69 -8.27
C ASN A 157 -0.25 2.05 -9.09
N THR A 158 -0.59 1.13 -10.01
CA THR A 158 0.37 0.48 -10.92
C THR A 158 0.36 1.13 -12.30
N ASP A 159 1.45 1.00 -13.06
CA ASP A 159 1.60 1.65 -14.36
C ASP A 159 0.49 1.30 -15.36
N ILE A 160 0.14 0.01 -15.47
CA ILE A 160 -0.95 -0.46 -16.34
C ILE A 160 -2.31 -0.03 -15.77
N GLY A 161 -2.54 -0.20 -14.47
CA GLY A 161 -3.83 0.13 -13.84
C GLY A 161 -4.17 1.61 -13.99
N VAL A 162 -3.21 2.49 -13.72
CA VAL A 162 -3.35 3.94 -13.89
C VAL A 162 -3.62 4.28 -15.36
N ALA A 163 -2.86 3.72 -16.29
CA ALA A 163 -3.03 4.00 -17.72
C ALA A 163 -4.40 3.55 -18.25
N GLN A 164 -4.87 2.36 -17.87
CA GLN A 164 -6.19 1.85 -18.25
C GLN A 164 -7.29 2.72 -17.67
N TYR A 165 -7.21 3.07 -16.38
CA TYR A 165 -8.21 3.90 -15.73
C TYR A 165 -8.35 5.28 -16.37
N ILE A 166 -7.24 5.90 -16.78
CA ILE A 166 -7.23 7.16 -17.54
C ILE A 166 -7.95 6.99 -18.90
N ILE A 167 -7.70 5.90 -19.62
CA ILE A 167 -8.30 5.67 -20.94
C ILE A 167 -9.81 5.47 -20.81
N GLU A 168 -10.23 4.62 -19.87
CA GLU A 168 -11.63 4.28 -19.60
C GLU A 168 -12.43 5.49 -19.13
N ASN A 169 -11.80 6.39 -18.35
CA ASN A 169 -12.43 7.59 -17.80
C ASN A 169 -11.98 8.87 -18.52
N SER A 170 -11.55 8.78 -19.78
CA SER A 170 -11.00 9.92 -20.54
C SER A 170 -11.90 11.15 -20.57
N GLN A 171 -13.22 10.97 -20.60
CA GLN A 171 -14.20 12.06 -20.53
C GLN A 171 -14.21 12.77 -19.16
N LYS A 172 -14.01 12.04 -18.06
CA LYS A 172 -13.90 12.64 -16.73
C LYS A 172 -12.59 13.40 -16.59
N VAL A 173 -11.50 12.84 -17.11
CA VAL A 173 -10.19 13.51 -17.17
C VAL A 173 -10.26 14.82 -17.96
N GLU A 174 -11.02 14.87 -19.05
CA GLU A 174 -11.21 16.08 -19.85
C GLU A 174 -12.02 17.19 -19.14
N LYS A 175 -12.87 16.82 -18.17
CA LYS A 175 -13.66 17.77 -17.36
C LYS A 175 -13.02 18.13 -16.01
N ALA A 176 -11.86 17.55 -15.71
CA ALA A 176 -11.16 17.78 -14.46
C ALA A 176 -10.23 18.99 -14.60
N ASP A 177 -10.21 19.83 -13.58
CA ASP A 177 -9.22 20.88 -13.44
C ASP A 177 -7.93 20.30 -12.84
N ILE A 178 -8.08 19.33 -11.93
CA ILE A 178 -6.98 18.69 -11.21
C ILE A 178 -7.09 17.17 -11.32
N LEU A 179 -5.96 16.51 -11.57
CA LEU A 179 -5.81 15.06 -11.46
C LEU A 179 -4.83 14.72 -10.34
N ILE A 180 -5.26 13.94 -9.35
CA ILE A 180 -4.41 13.50 -8.23
C ILE A 180 -4.11 12.01 -8.38
N SER A 181 -2.82 11.65 -8.42
CA SER A 181 -2.36 10.26 -8.53
C SER A 181 -1.48 9.86 -7.35
N GLU A 182 -1.92 8.85 -6.60
CA GLU A 182 -1.07 8.11 -5.68
C GLU A 182 -0.11 7.22 -6.47
N MET A 183 1.19 7.28 -6.17
CA MET A 183 2.24 6.54 -6.85
C MET A 183 2.95 5.58 -5.88
N GLY A 184 2.57 4.30 -5.95
CA GLY A 184 3.20 3.19 -5.25
C GLY A 184 4.37 2.61 -6.05
N ALA A 185 5.34 2.01 -5.34
CA ALA A 185 6.41 1.25 -5.96
C ALA A 185 6.94 0.19 -5.01
N TYR A 186 7.47 -0.88 -5.59
CA TYR A 186 8.18 -1.97 -4.95
C TYR A 186 9.65 -2.07 -5.39
N LYS A 187 10.04 -1.34 -6.44
CA LYS A 187 11.41 -1.25 -6.93
C LYS A 187 11.69 0.11 -7.57
N ILE A 188 12.98 0.40 -7.72
CA ILE A 188 13.48 1.56 -8.46
C ILE A 188 12.96 1.51 -9.92
N GLY A 189 12.55 2.66 -10.42
CA GLY A 189 12.05 2.92 -11.76
C GLY A 189 10.53 2.87 -11.90
N GLU A 190 9.79 2.40 -10.89
CA GLU A 190 8.32 2.32 -10.97
C GLU A 190 7.63 3.67 -10.79
N ILE A 191 8.12 4.51 -9.86
CA ILE A 191 7.59 5.87 -9.68
C ILE A 191 7.91 6.71 -10.90
N LYS A 192 9.10 6.54 -11.50
CA LYS A 192 9.45 7.18 -12.76
C LYS A 192 8.47 6.82 -13.88
N LYS A 193 8.14 5.53 -14.05
CA LYS A 193 7.16 5.09 -15.06
C LYS A 193 5.77 5.69 -14.83
N LEU A 194 5.30 5.73 -13.58
CA LEU A 194 4.03 6.38 -13.23
C LEU A 194 4.07 7.88 -13.52
N SER A 195 5.18 8.53 -13.20
CA SER A 195 5.40 9.95 -13.48
C SER A 195 5.46 10.24 -14.98
N ASP A 196 5.97 9.32 -15.80
CA ASP A 196 5.97 9.48 -17.26
C ASP A 196 4.55 9.41 -17.85
N ILE A 197 3.62 8.71 -17.17
CA ILE A 197 2.21 8.62 -17.55
C ILE A 197 1.46 9.87 -17.11
N VAL A 198 1.51 10.17 -15.81
CA VAL A 198 0.73 11.25 -15.16
C VAL A 198 1.32 12.63 -15.38
N GLN A 199 2.62 12.73 -15.64
CA GLN A 199 3.36 13.96 -15.94
C GLN A 199 3.09 15.06 -14.90
N PRO A 200 3.43 14.84 -13.62
CA PRO A 200 3.04 15.70 -12.51
C PRO A 200 3.50 17.15 -12.68
N THR A 201 2.55 18.09 -12.71
CA THR A 201 2.80 19.53 -12.57
C THR A 201 3.36 19.83 -11.18
N TYR A 202 2.72 19.29 -10.15
CA TYR A 202 3.15 19.34 -8.76
C TYR A 202 3.39 17.94 -8.22
N SER A 203 4.25 17.82 -7.21
CA SER A 203 4.40 16.56 -6.49
C SER A 203 4.49 16.73 -5.00
N ILE A 204 4.10 15.68 -4.28
CA ILE A 204 4.14 15.63 -2.83
C ILE A 204 4.89 14.38 -2.41
N LEU A 205 5.94 14.58 -1.64
CA LEU A 205 6.67 13.51 -0.96
C LEU A 205 6.27 13.54 0.52
N THR A 206 5.56 12.50 0.94
CA THR A 206 5.14 12.29 2.33
C THR A 206 6.31 11.73 3.15
N SER A 207 6.15 10.67 3.94
CA SER A 207 7.23 10.12 4.78
C SER A 207 7.97 8.97 4.08
N ILE A 208 9.25 8.78 4.41
CA ILE A 208 10.07 7.66 3.91
C ILE A 208 10.55 6.84 5.10
N GLY A 209 10.19 5.56 5.10
CA GLY A 209 10.68 4.59 6.07
C GLY A 209 10.72 3.18 5.51
N GLU A 210 11.11 2.24 6.36
CA GLU A 210 11.26 0.83 6.04
C GLU A 210 9.90 0.20 5.70
N CYS A 211 9.64 0.00 4.41
CA CYS A 211 8.46 -0.71 3.91
C CYS A 211 8.86 -1.66 2.78
N HIS A 212 8.22 -2.84 2.72
CA HIS A 212 8.48 -3.85 1.68
C HIS A 212 9.98 -4.14 1.46
N LEU A 213 10.74 -4.26 2.56
CA LEU A 213 12.20 -4.45 2.52
C LEU A 213 12.60 -5.69 1.71
N GLU A 214 11.79 -6.76 1.76
CA GLU A 214 12.01 -7.95 0.94
C GLU A 214 12.00 -7.67 -0.57
N ARG A 215 11.28 -6.62 -1.02
CA ARG A 215 11.17 -6.23 -2.43
C ARG A 215 12.21 -5.17 -2.81
N PHE A 216 12.43 -4.17 -1.94
CA PHE A 216 13.37 -3.08 -2.21
C PHE A 216 14.83 -3.42 -1.91
N GLY A 217 15.10 -4.39 -1.04
CA GLY A 217 16.43 -4.79 -0.61
C GLY A 217 17.04 -3.89 0.48
N SER A 218 16.93 -2.57 0.38
CA SER A 218 17.45 -1.63 1.40
C SER A 218 16.64 -0.33 1.50
N LEU A 219 16.86 0.42 2.58
CA LEU A 219 16.25 1.75 2.78
C LEU A 219 16.76 2.77 1.75
N GLU A 220 18.03 2.69 1.34
CA GLU A 220 18.62 3.56 0.31
C GLU A 220 17.91 3.37 -1.04
N ASN A 221 17.53 2.13 -1.38
CA ASN A 221 16.76 1.85 -2.58
C ASN A 221 15.34 2.43 -2.49
N ILE A 222 14.72 2.40 -1.31
CA ILE A 222 13.41 3.04 -1.07
C ILE A 222 13.55 4.55 -1.28
N ILE A 223 14.53 5.18 -0.64
CA ILE A 223 14.82 6.63 -0.78
C ILE A 223 14.99 6.97 -2.26
N THR A 224 15.90 6.27 -2.95
CA THR A 224 16.18 6.49 -4.38
C THR A 224 14.92 6.39 -5.22
N ALA A 225 14.12 5.34 -5.02
CA ALA A 225 12.86 5.16 -5.76
C ALA A 225 11.85 6.29 -5.48
N LYS A 226 11.73 6.73 -4.23
CA LYS A 226 10.75 7.76 -3.82
C LYS A 226 11.12 9.15 -4.34
N PHE A 227 12.41 9.46 -4.43
CA PHE A 227 12.92 10.70 -5.03
C PHE A 227 12.82 10.75 -6.57
N GLU A 228 12.39 9.68 -7.25
CA GLU A 228 12.07 9.72 -8.69
C GLU A 228 10.94 10.69 -9.01
N LEU A 229 9.99 10.89 -8.09
CA LEU A 229 8.84 11.75 -8.29
C LEU A 229 9.22 13.24 -8.28
N PRO A 230 9.89 13.80 -7.25
CA PRO A 230 10.43 15.16 -7.30
C PRO A 230 11.24 15.43 -8.57
N ASN A 231 12.11 14.49 -8.97
CA ASN A 231 12.91 14.60 -10.19
C ASN A 231 12.11 14.51 -11.50
N SER A 232 10.87 14.02 -11.45
CA SER A 232 9.96 13.96 -12.61
C SER A 232 8.91 15.07 -12.61
N THR A 233 8.93 15.97 -11.62
CA THR A 233 7.95 17.04 -11.44
C THR A 233 8.26 18.22 -12.35
N GLU A 234 7.23 18.85 -12.90
CA GLU A 234 7.40 19.96 -13.84
C GLU A 234 7.71 21.29 -13.14
N LYS A 235 6.86 21.71 -12.18
CA LYS A 235 6.94 23.04 -11.59
C LYS A 235 7.53 23.03 -10.18
N LYS A 236 6.83 22.39 -9.25
CA LYS A 236 7.11 22.53 -7.81
C LYS A 236 6.83 21.25 -7.04
N THR A 237 7.72 20.91 -6.12
CA THR A 237 7.61 19.74 -5.25
C THR A 237 7.47 20.15 -3.79
N PHE A 238 6.57 19.49 -3.08
CA PHE A 238 6.26 19.71 -1.68
C PHE A 238 6.81 18.53 -0.87
N LEU A 239 7.74 18.78 0.03
CA LEU A 239 8.44 17.75 0.79
C LEU A 239 8.06 17.83 2.27
N ASN A 240 7.61 16.72 2.84
CA ASN A 240 7.43 16.60 4.28
C ASN A 240 8.78 16.44 4.99
N ILE A 241 9.35 17.55 5.46
CA ILE A 241 10.62 17.56 6.20
C ILE A 241 10.45 17.35 7.72
N CYS A 242 9.24 17.03 8.20
CA CYS A 242 9.11 16.42 9.53
C CYS A 242 9.69 14.99 9.53
N ASP A 243 9.69 14.32 8.38
CA ASP A 243 10.37 13.05 8.19
C ASP A 243 11.89 13.27 8.07
N SER A 244 12.65 12.58 8.91
CA SER A 244 14.10 12.75 8.98
C SER A 244 14.82 12.27 7.72
N ASN A 245 14.31 11.23 7.05
CA ASN A 245 14.89 10.75 5.80
C ASN A 245 14.64 11.75 4.67
N VAL A 246 13.41 12.25 4.52
CA VAL A 246 13.10 13.29 3.52
C VAL A 246 13.95 14.53 3.77
N LYS A 247 14.01 15.01 5.03
CA LYS A 247 14.84 16.17 5.39
C LYS A 247 16.32 15.96 5.04
N LYS A 248 16.88 14.78 5.35
CA LYS A 248 18.29 14.45 5.10
C LYS A 248 18.63 14.40 3.62
N TYR A 249 17.76 13.82 2.80
CA TYR A 249 18.04 13.53 1.39
C TYR A 249 17.47 14.55 0.40
N ALA A 250 16.66 15.52 0.85
CA ALA A 250 16.03 16.52 -0.01
C ALA A 250 17.02 17.25 -0.92
N ASP A 251 18.13 17.74 -0.35
CA ASP A 251 19.13 18.52 -1.10
C ASP A 251 20.08 17.66 -1.93
N GLU A 252 20.26 16.39 -1.57
CA GLU A 252 21.15 15.45 -2.27
C GLU A 252 20.46 14.77 -3.45
N LYS A 253 19.20 14.36 -3.29
CA LYS A 253 18.51 13.48 -4.25
C LYS A 253 17.68 14.21 -5.28
N ILE A 254 17.40 15.50 -5.10
CA ILE A 254 16.71 16.32 -6.09
C ILE A 254 17.77 16.94 -7.00
N VAL A 255 17.90 16.38 -8.19
CA VAL A 255 18.92 16.79 -9.18
C VAL A 255 18.34 17.68 -10.27
N LYS A 256 17.01 17.70 -10.43
CA LYS A 256 16.33 18.59 -11.36
C LYS A 256 16.17 19.98 -10.74
N ASN A 257 16.37 21.03 -11.54
CA ASN A 257 16.01 22.39 -11.15
C ASN A 257 14.48 22.53 -11.11
N VAL A 258 13.90 22.31 -9.93
CA VAL A 258 12.46 22.37 -9.64
C VAL A 258 12.28 23.18 -8.36
N ASP A 259 11.20 23.96 -8.26
CA ASP A 259 10.92 24.68 -7.02
C ASP A 259 10.63 23.69 -5.89
N VAL A 260 11.27 23.86 -4.74
CA VAL A 260 11.12 22.96 -3.59
C VAL A 260 10.49 23.72 -2.43
N VAL A 261 9.34 23.25 -1.96
CA VAL A 261 8.71 23.73 -0.72
C VAL A 261 8.91 22.67 0.35
N LYS A 262 9.69 23.01 1.37
CA LYS A 262 9.94 22.13 2.52
C LYS A 262 8.97 22.47 3.64
N ILE A 263 8.13 21.50 4.02
CA ILE A 263 7.04 21.70 4.99
C ILE A 263 7.25 20.75 6.17
N CYS A 264 7.12 21.28 7.38
CA CYS A 264 6.88 20.45 8.56
C CYS A 264 5.65 20.99 9.28
N GLY A 265 4.49 20.37 9.02
CA GLY A 265 3.18 20.88 9.44
C GLY A 265 3.08 21.06 10.94
N SER A 266 3.54 20.07 11.71
CA SER A 266 3.61 20.10 13.17
C SER A 266 4.49 21.21 13.76
N LYS A 267 5.32 21.89 12.96
CA LYS A 267 6.11 23.05 13.38
C LYS A 267 5.51 24.40 12.98
N ILE A 268 4.58 24.41 12.03
CA ILE A 268 3.94 25.64 11.54
C ILE A 268 2.49 25.76 12.03
N ALA A 269 1.88 24.66 12.47
CA ALA A 269 0.62 24.68 13.19
C ALA A 269 0.87 25.00 14.66
N GLU A 270 0.04 25.89 15.20
CA GLU A 270 0.11 26.36 16.57
C GLU A 270 -1.09 25.83 17.38
N ASN A 271 -1.01 25.92 18.71
CA ASN A 271 -2.13 25.63 19.63
C ASN A 271 -2.90 24.33 19.33
N VAL A 272 -2.16 23.26 18.97
CA VAL A 272 -2.73 21.95 18.67
C VAL A 272 -3.42 21.36 19.90
N LYS A 273 -4.72 21.09 19.81
CA LYS A 273 -5.55 20.53 20.87
C LYS A 273 -6.28 19.30 20.36
N TYR A 274 -6.25 18.24 21.16
CA TYR A 274 -7.05 17.05 20.93
C TYR A 274 -8.47 17.29 21.45
N LEU A 275 -9.47 17.01 20.61
CA LEU A 275 -10.88 17.10 21.03
C LEU A 275 -11.27 15.86 21.84
N ASN A 276 -12.18 16.05 22.79
CA ASN A 276 -12.68 15.00 23.68
C ASN A 276 -13.29 13.83 22.91
N ASP A 277 -13.28 12.66 23.55
CA ASP A 277 -13.89 11.42 23.05
C ASP A 277 -13.46 11.04 21.63
N PHE A 278 -12.24 11.36 21.20
CA PHE A 278 -11.79 11.08 19.83
C PHE A 278 -12.65 11.77 18.76
N ASN A 279 -13.14 12.99 19.02
CA ASN A 279 -13.89 13.79 18.04
C ASN A 279 -13.02 14.55 17.03
N GLY A 280 -11.69 14.50 17.18
CA GLY A 280 -10.76 15.11 16.23
C GLY A 280 -9.66 15.95 16.87
N ILE A 281 -9.16 16.90 16.09
CA ILE A 281 -8.07 17.82 16.45
C ILE A 281 -8.44 19.23 15.99
N SER A 282 -8.14 20.22 16.82
CA SER A 282 -8.12 21.64 16.43
C SER A 282 -6.70 22.19 16.48
N PHE A 283 -6.36 23.10 15.58
CA PHE A 283 -5.06 23.77 15.54
C PHE A 283 -5.20 25.16 14.91
N GLU A 284 -4.20 26.01 15.08
CA GLU A 284 -4.15 27.37 14.54
C GLU A 284 -3.08 27.49 13.47
N TYR A 285 -3.36 28.30 12.44
CA TYR A 285 -2.39 28.68 11.42
C TYR A 285 -2.77 30.04 10.81
N ASN A 286 -1.83 30.99 10.81
CA ASN A 286 -2.04 32.38 10.37
C ASN A 286 -3.31 33.01 10.98
N ASP A 287 -3.44 32.98 12.30
CA ASP A 287 -4.60 33.52 13.07
C ASP A 287 -5.96 32.86 12.77
N ASN A 288 -5.99 31.78 11.97
CA ASN A 288 -7.20 31.03 11.68
C ASN A 288 -7.22 29.72 12.48
N VAL A 289 -8.38 29.37 13.03
CA VAL A 289 -8.59 28.11 13.76
C VAL A 289 -9.16 27.07 12.81
N PHE A 290 -8.47 25.96 12.67
CA PHE A 290 -8.90 24.81 11.88
C PHE A 290 -9.32 23.66 12.77
N THR A 291 -10.27 22.86 12.30
CA THR A 291 -10.73 21.66 13.00
C THR A 291 -10.94 20.53 12.00
N THR A 292 -10.45 19.35 12.33
CA THR A 292 -10.65 18.10 11.57
C THR A 292 -11.16 17.01 12.50
N LYS A 293 -11.96 16.08 11.99
CA LYS A 293 -12.41 14.91 12.77
C LYS A 293 -11.35 13.82 12.90
N ILE A 294 -10.24 13.91 12.16
CA ILE A 294 -9.13 12.96 12.28
C ILE A 294 -8.46 13.14 13.64
N ILE A 295 -8.23 12.02 14.32
CA ILE A 295 -7.76 12.00 15.71
C ILE A 295 -6.24 11.89 15.85
N ALA A 296 -5.55 11.62 14.75
CA ALA A 296 -4.12 11.40 14.74
C ALA A 296 -3.38 12.67 14.32
N ASP A 297 -2.41 13.11 15.12
CA ASP A 297 -1.73 14.40 14.93
C ASP A 297 -0.84 14.47 13.69
N TYR A 298 -0.36 13.35 13.16
CA TYR A 298 0.35 13.34 11.87
C TYR A 298 -0.49 13.91 10.73
N VAL A 299 -1.83 13.94 10.85
CA VAL A 299 -2.71 14.51 9.82
C VAL A 299 -2.43 16.00 9.63
N ILE A 300 -1.92 16.69 10.65
CA ILE A 300 -1.54 18.11 10.58
C ILE A 300 -0.46 18.30 9.52
N ASP A 301 0.52 17.39 9.41
CA ASP A 301 1.54 17.44 8.35
C ASP A 301 0.92 17.35 6.95
N PHE A 302 -0.11 16.52 6.79
CA PHE A 302 -0.82 16.37 5.53
C PHE A 302 -1.72 17.57 5.22
N ILE A 303 -2.46 18.05 6.21
CA ILE A 303 -3.32 19.23 6.08
C ILE A 303 -2.46 20.43 5.71
N MET A 304 -1.39 20.70 6.46
CA MET A 304 -0.53 21.85 6.17
C MET A 304 0.17 21.74 4.81
N THR A 305 0.53 20.52 4.39
CA THR A 305 1.05 20.30 3.02
C THR A 305 -0.02 20.62 1.97
N ALA A 306 -1.27 20.19 2.17
CA ALA A 306 -2.37 20.47 1.27
C ALA A 306 -2.76 21.96 1.29
N VAL A 307 -2.68 22.64 2.42
CA VAL A 307 -2.85 24.10 2.55
C VAL A 307 -1.82 24.82 1.70
N LYS A 308 -0.54 24.42 1.72
CA LYS A 308 0.49 25.03 0.85
C LYS A 308 0.25 24.78 -0.63
N VAL A 309 -0.29 23.61 -1.01
CA VAL A 309 -0.71 23.35 -2.39
C VAL A 309 -1.92 24.21 -2.76
N ALA A 310 -2.87 24.39 -1.83
CA ALA A 310 -4.06 25.19 -2.04
C ALA A 310 -3.74 26.69 -2.18
N GLU A 311 -2.83 27.22 -1.36
CA GLU A 311 -2.28 28.58 -1.47
C GLU A 311 -1.60 28.78 -2.84
N GLU A 312 -0.82 27.81 -3.32
CA GLU A 312 -0.19 27.83 -4.65
C GLU A 312 -1.22 27.82 -5.80
N LEU A 313 -2.43 27.34 -5.54
CA LEU A 313 -3.55 27.28 -6.48
C LEU A 313 -4.61 28.37 -6.19
N ASP A 314 -4.23 29.40 -5.44
CA ASP A 314 -5.05 30.56 -5.14
C ASP A 314 -6.41 30.22 -4.49
N LEU A 315 -6.48 29.18 -3.64
CA LEU A 315 -7.67 28.96 -2.81
C LEU A 315 -7.75 30.01 -1.70
N HIS A 316 -8.95 30.49 -1.44
CA HIS A 316 -9.23 31.37 -0.32
C HIS A 316 -9.24 30.59 1.00
N ILE A 317 -8.93 31.30 2.10
CA ILE A 317 -8.88 30.71 3.44
C ILE A 317 -10.20 30.02 3.84
N SER A 318 -11.34 30.58 3.43
CA SER A 318 -12.66 30.01 3.69
C SER A 318 -12.90 28.69 2.94
N GLU A 319 -12.36 28.57 1.72
CA GLU A 319 -12.41 27.32 0.95
C GLU A 319 -11.53 26.27 1.64
N ILE A 320 -10.32 26.64 2.05
CA ILE A 320 -9.40 25.76 2.78
C ILE A 320 -10.04 25.25 4.08
N GLU A 321 -10.65 26.14 4.87
CA GLU A 321 -11.32 25.78 6.12
C GLU A 321 -12.48 24.80 5.88
N ASN A 322 -13.33 25.05 4.88
CA ASN A 322 -14.43 24.16 4.51
C ASN A 322 -13.94 22.79 4.07
N GLY A 323 -12.88 22.75 3.26
CA GLY A 323 -12.25 21.51 2.81
C GLY A 323 -11.67 20.70 3.97
N ILE A 324 -11.02 21.34 4.94
CA ILE A 324 -10.48 20.69 6.14
C ILE A 324 -11.60 20.07 7.00
N LYS A 325 -12.73 20.77 7.16
CA LYS A 325 -13.90 20.26 7.89
C LYS A 325 -14.51 19.01 7.25
N LYS A 326 -14.41 18.88 5.92
CA LYS A 326 -14.93 17.73 5.15
C LYS A 326 -14.01 16.51 5.16
N ILE A 327 -12.78 16.62 5.67
CA ILE A 327 -11.83 15.49 5.72
C ILE A 327 -12.44 14.33 6.51
N ASP A 328 -12.56 13.18 5.85
CA ASP A 328 -13.01 11.93 6.45
C ASP A 328 -11.87 10.95 6.75
N PHE A 329 -12.15 10.01 7.64
CA PHE A 329 -11.34 8.82 7.82
C PHE A 329 -11.23 8.09 6.49
N VAL A 330 -10.02 7.58 6.23
CA VAL A 330 -9.85 6.57 5.20
C VAL A 330 -10.18 5.23 5.89
N PRO A 331 -11.07 4.40 5.31
CA PRO A 331 -11.47 3.15 5.95
C PRO A 331 -10.27 2.31 6.40
N HIS A 332 -10.35 1.74 7.60
CA HIS A 332 -9.31 0.90 8.21
C HIS A 332 -7.95 1.60 8.43
N ARG A 333 -7.92 2.94 8.56
CA ARG A 333 -6.72 3.73 8.87
C ARG A 333 -6.96 4.68 10.04
N LEU A 334 -6.88 4.14 11.25
CA LEU A 334 -7.21 4.83 12.51
C LEU A 334 -8.62 5.44 12.48
N GLU A 335 -9.55 4.73 11.84
CA GLU A 335 -10.95 5.11 11.74
C GLU A 335 -11.63 4.92 13.09
N VAL A 336 -12.29 5.96 13.59
CA VAL A 336 -13.01 5.89 14.86
C VAL A 336 -14.45 5.48 14.60
N LEU A 337 -14.79 4.28 15.01
CA LEU A 337 -16.14 3.74 14.95
C LEU A 337 -16.78 3.89 16.34
N LYS A 338 -17.74 4.79 16.43
CA LYS A 338 -18.56 4.98 17.63
C LYS A 338 -19.94 4.37 17.40
N ASN A 339 -20.41 3.59 18.35
CA ASN A 339 -21.79 3.13 18.37
C ASN A 339 -22.52 3.89 19.46
N GLU A 340 -23.46 4.77 19.11
CA GLU A 340 -24.19 5.60 20.08
C GLU A 340 -24.96 4.79 21.14
N LYS A 341 -25.21 3.49 20.89
CA LYS A 341 -25.91 2.59 21.81
C LYS A 341 -24.98 1.83 22.76
N LEU A 342 -23.68 1.80 22.47
CA LEU A 342 -22.68 1.09 23.26
C LEU A 342 -21.64 2.10 23.75
N ASP A 343 -21.43 2.15 25.05
CA ASP A 343 -20.37 2.96 25.66
C ASP A 343 -19.00 2.30 25.42
N ARG A 344 -18.56 2.26 24.16
CA ARG A 344 -17.31 1.63 23.69
C ARG A 344 -16.80 2.38 22.48
N ILE A 345 -15.48 2.49 22.36
CA ILE A 345 -14.83 3.12 21.21
C ILE A 345 -14.02 2.08 20.47
N ILE A 346 -14.24 1.98 19.16
CA ILE A 346 -13.45 1.13 18.27
C ILE A 346 -12.58 2.03 17.41
N ILE A 347 -11.29 1.74 17.37
CA ILE A 347 -10.32 2.37 16.47
C ILE A 347 -9.87 1.30 15.48
N ASP A 348 -10.25 1.46 14.22
CA ASP A 348 -9.92 0.52 13.15
C ASP A 348 -8.66 0.98 12.39
N ASP A 349 -7.55 0.29 12.63
CA ASP A 349 -6.28 0.39 11.90
C ASP A 349 -5.87 -0.99 11.33
N SER A 350 -6.86 -1.72 10.82
CA SER A 350 -6.72 -3.10 10.36
C SER A 350 -6.09 -3.25 8.97
N TYR A 351 -5.82 -2.20 8.20
CA TYR A 351 -5.39 -2.41 6.81
C TYR A 351 -4.02 -3.10 6.61
N ASN A 352 -2.92 -2.39 6.87
CA ASN A 352 -1.55 -2.91 6.73
C ASN A 352 -0.65 -2.18 7.72
N GLY A 353 -0.14 -2.94 8.68
CA GLY A 353 0.69 -2.45 9.77
C GLY A 353 2.16 -2.25 9.41
N ASN A 354 2.80 -1.32 10.09
CA ASN A 354 4.25 -1.25 10.24
C ASN A 354 4.55 -0.82 11.68
N TYR A 355 5.82 -0.93 12.11
CA TYR A 355 6.17 -0.66 13.51
C TYR A 355 5.82 0.77 13.94
N ALA A 356 6.13 1.77 13.11
CA ALA A 356 5.81 3.16 13.41
C ALA A 356 4.29 3.41 13.49
N GLY A 357 3.51 2.78 12.60
CA GLY A 357 2.04 2.83 12.63
C GLY A 357 1.47 2.21 13.90
N PHE A 358 2.04 1.10 14.36
CA PHE A 358 1.61 0.45 15.60
C PHE A 358 1.83 1.34 16.83
N LEU A 359 3.01 1.96 16.94
CA LEU A 359 3.31 2.89 18.04
C LEU A 359 2.41 4.12 18.01
N LEU A 360 2.08 4.61 16.82
CA LEU A 360 1.15 5.72 16.65
C LEU A 360 -0.27 5.34 17.09
N GLY A 361 -0.74 4.13 16.76
CA GLY A 361 -1.99 3.58 17.28
C GLY A 361 -2.00 3.52 18.81
N LEU A 362 -0.90 3.09 19.44
CA LEU A 362 -0.76 3.09 20.90
C LEU A 362 -0.76 4.50 21.50
N LYS A 363 -0.08 5.46 20.86
CA LYS A 363 -0.11 6.87 21.28
C LYS A 363 -1.54 7.40 21.28
N ILE A 364 -2.33 7.06 20.28
CA ILE A 364 -3.74 7.42 20.19
C ILE A 364 -4.56 6.71 21.28
N LEU A 365 -4.40 5.40 21.41
CA LEU A 365 -5.09 4.59 22.42
C LEU A 365 -4.81 5.09 23.84
N SER A 366 -3.61 5.63 24.11
CA SER A 366 -3.24 6.16 25.42
C SER A 366 -4.14 7.30 25.92
N ARG A 367 -4.84 7.99 25.00
CA ARG A 367 -5.82 9.05 25.28
C ARG A 367 -7.18 8.53 25.76
N ALA A 368 -7.42 7.22 25.70
CA ALA A 368 -8.66 6.63 26.21
C ALA A 368 -8.73 6.76 27.74
N ASN A 369 -9.92 7.08 28.24
CA ASN A 369 -10.18 7.19 29.69
C ASN A 369 -10.39 5.82 30.35
N GLY A 370 -10.99 4.86 29.63
CA GLY A 370 -11.25 3.51 30.13
C GLY A 370 -10.14 2.51 29.77
N ARG A 371 -10.48 1.21 29.81
CA ARG A 371 -9.52 0.14 29.51
C ARG A 371 -9.09 0.20 28.06
N LYS A 372 -7.79 0.04 27.85
CA LYS A 372 -7.09 0.10 26.56
C LYS A 372 -6.85 -1.32 26.09
N ILE A 373 -7.45 -1.68 24.96
CA ILE A 373 -7.41 -3.03 24.42
C ILE A 373 -6.81 -3.00 23.02
N VAL A 374 -5.89 -3.92 22.73
CA VAL A 374 -5.33 -4.12 21.38
C VAL A 374 -5.77 -5.48 20.87
N LEU A 375 -6.33 -5.54 19.66
CA LEU A 375 -6.48 -6.77 18.89
C LEU A 375 -5.51 -6.75 17.71
N THR A 376 -4.61 -7.72 17.65
CA THR A 376 -3.60 -7.76 16.59
C THR A 376 -3.11 -9.17 16.26
N PRO A 377 -2.85 -9.48 14.99
CA PRO A 377 -2.00 -10.59 14.61
C PRO A 377 -0.49 -10.26 14.66
N GLY A 378 -0.10 -9.04 15.01
CA GLY A 378 1.27 -8.56 14.76
C GLY A 378 1.48 -8.10 13.32
N ILE A 379 2.72 -7.79 12.97
CA ILE A 379 3.11 -7.18 11.70
C ILE A 379 3.56 -8.25 10.70
N VAL A 380 3.05 -8.18 9.47
CA VAL A 380 3.43 -9.06 8.36
C VAL A 380 4.51 -8.42 7.46
N GLU A 381 5.15 -9.22 6.58
CA GLU A 381 6.14 -8.75 5.58
C GLU A 381 7.46 -8.10 6.10
N LEU A 382 7.88 -8.39 7.34
CA LEU A 382 9.16 -7.88 7.89
C LEU A 382 10.39 -8.75 7.58
N GLY A 383 10.22 -9.99 7.12
CA GLY A 383 11.27 -11.01 7.09
C GLY A 383 11.59 -11.59 8.48
N GLU A 384 12.15 -12.80 8.56
CA GLU A 384 12.25 -13.57 9.82
C GLU A 384 13.05 -12.85 10.93
N LYS A 385 14.27 -12.39 10.62
CA LYS A 385 15.15 -11.78 11.62
C LYS A 385 14.54 -10.49 12.20
N ARG A 386 14.07 -9.60 11.32
CA ARG A 386 13.47 -8.32 11.70
C ARG A 386 12.14 -8.53 12.41
N SER A 387 11.36 -9.54 11.99
CA SER A 387 10.10 -9.89 12.65
C SER A 387 10.33 -10.20 14.13
N ARG A 388 11.31 -11.04 14.47
CA ARG A 388 11.63 -11.37 15.87
C ARG A 388 11.95 -10.13 16.70
N GLU A 389 12.81 -9.25 16.20
CA GLU A 389 13.20 -8.02 16.89
C GLU A 389 12.00 -7.09 17.12
N VAL A 390 11.24 -6.80 16.06
CA VAL A 390 10.12 -5.86 16.08
C VAL A 390 8.98 -6.37 16.97
N HIS A 391 8.65 -7.66 16.92
CA HIS A 391 7.56 -8.21 17.75
C HIS A 391 7.91 -8.26 19.23
N LYS A 392 9.20 -8.43 19.59
CA LYS A 392 9.66 -8.27 20.97
C LYS A 392 9.50 -6.82 21.46
N LEU A 393 9.87 -5.84 20.63
CA LEU A 393 9.67 -4.42 20.96
C LEU A 393 8.19 -4.06 21.10
N LEU A 394 7.32 -4.60 20.23
CA LEU A 394 5.88 -4.41 20.35
C LEU A 394 5.33 -4.97 21.66
N ALA A 395 5.78 -6.15 22.09
CA ALA A 395 5.38 -6.71 23.38
C ALA A 395 5.78 -5.79 24.55
N GLU A 396 6.97 -5.19 24.50
CA GLU A 396 7.40 -4.21 25.52
C GLU A 396 6.49 -2.99 25.54
N GLU A 397 6.13 -2.45 24.38
CA GLU A 397 5.24 -1.28 24.28
C GLU A 397 3.81 -1.60 24.73
N TYR A 398 3.28 -2.78 24.37
CA TYR A 398 1.97 -3.22 24.84
C TYR A 398 1.94 -3.39 26.36
N SER A 399 2.96 -4.04 26.94
CA SER A 399 3.01 -4.31 28.38
C SER A 399 3.01 -3.07 29.26
N LYS A 400 3.42 -1.92 28.71
CA LYS A 400 3.49 -0.63 29.41
C LYS A 400 2.23 0.22 29.24
N ASN A 401 1.53 0.09 28.10
CA ASN A 401 0.55 1.08 27.65
C ASN A 401 -0.86 0.50 27.46
N VAL A 402 -1.04 -0.81 27.58
CA VAL A 402 -2.27 -1.53 27.23
C VAL A 402 -2.71 -2.42 28.39
N ASP A 403 -4.02 -2.43 28.67
CA ASP A 403 -4.60 -3.22 29.76
C ASP A 403 -4.91 -4.66 29.35
N LEU A 404 -5.16 -4.93 28.07
CA LEU A 404 -5.41 -6.27 27.54
C LEU A 404 -4.98 -6.39 26.07
N VAL A 405 -4.24 -7.44 25.75
CA VAL A 405 -3.80 -7.74 24.38
C VAL A 405 -4.45 -9.02 23.86
N LEU A 406 -5.20 -8.90 22.78
CA LEU A 406 -5.83 -10.01 22.07
C LEU A 406 -4.97 -10.33 20.84
N LEU A 407 -4.41 -11.54 20.82
CA LEU A 407 -3.48 -11.99 19.77
C LEU A 407 -4.15 -13.01 18.85
N ILE A 408 -4.01 -12.83 17.54
CA ILE A 408 -4.48 -13.81 16.53
C ILE A 408 -3.28 -14.63 16.07
N LYS A 409 -3.29 -15.93 16.38
CA LYS A 409 -2.13 -16.81 16.20
C LYS A 409 -1.61 -16.84 14.76
N ASN A 410 -0.29 -16.66 14.63
CA ASN A 410 0.50 -16.88 13.42
C ASN A 410 1.98 -17.00 13.82
N LYS A 411 2.87 -17.17 12.84
CA LYS A 411 4.32 -17.35 13.05
C LYS A 411 5.01 -16.24 13.87
N ASN A 412 4.45 -15.02 13.89
CA ASN A 412 5.03 -13.88 14.57
C ASN A 412 4.52 -13.69 16.00
N VAL A 413 3.32 -14.20 16.31
CA VAL A 413 2.68 -14.06 17.64
C VAL A 413 3.46 -14.76 18.74
N ASP A 414 4.14 -15.86 18.41
CA ASP A 414 4.99 -16.58 19.36
C ASP A 414 6.09 -15.66 19.93
N PHE A 415 6.65 -14.76 19.11
CA PHE A 415 7.65 -13.79 19.58
C PHE A 415 7.07 -12.77 20.56
N ILE A 416 5.82 -12.34 20.36
CA ILE A 416 5.14 -11.43 21.30
C ILE A 416 4.85 -12.18 22.60
N ALA A 417 4.22 -13.34 22.52
CA ALA A 417 3.78 -14.11 23.67
C ALA A 417 4.96 -14.57 24.55
N ASP A 418 6.07 -14.99 23.94
CA ASP A 418 7.28 -15.36 24.70
C ASP A 418 7.90 -14.14 25.39
N ARG A 419 7.89 -12.96 24.74
CA ARG A 419 8.35 -11.73 25.38
C ARG A 419 7.43 -11.29 26.52
N PHE A 420 6.11 -11.48 26.41
CA PHE A 420 5.20 -11.24 27.54
C PHE A 420 5.52 -12.12 28.76
N LYS A 421 5.84 -13.41 28.56
CA LYS A 421 6.30 -14.29 29.65
C LYS A 421 7.60 -13.79 30.27
N GLU A 422 8.58 -13.39 29.44
CA GLU A 422 9.85 -12.81 29.91
C GLU A 422 9.63 -11.53 30.75
N LEU A 423 8.61 -10.74 30.42
CA LEU A 423 8.25 -9.48 31.10
C LEU A 423 7.29 -9.68 32.30
N GLY A 424 6.73 -10.87 32.49
CA GLY A 424 5.70 -11.13 33.49
C GLY A 424 4.33 -10.50 33.18
N PHE A 425 4.07 -10.13 31.91
CA PHE A 425 2.80 -9.58 31.47
C PHE A 425 1.80 -10.70 31.19
N ASN A 426 0.76 -10.82 32.02
CA ASN A 426 -0.23 -11.92 31.94
C ASN A 426 -1.56 -11.51 31.31
N GLU A 427 -1.77 -10.22 31.04
CA GLU A 427 -3.03 -9.67 30.50
C GLU A 427 -3.07 -9.79 28.97
N TYR A 428 -2.99 -11.02 28.47
CA TYR A 428 -3.13 -11.31 27.05
C TYR A 428 -3.89 -12.63 26.78
N LYS A 429 -4.56 -12.71 25.64
CA LYS A 429 -5.26 -13.92 25.18
C LYS A 429 -4.89 -14.23 23.73
N VAL A 430 -4.65 -15.50 23.42
CA VAL A 430 -4.30 -15.96 22.07
C VAL A 430 -5.45 -16.76 21.47
N TYR A 431 -5.95 -16.33 20.33
CA TYR A 431 -6.99 -17.00 19.54
C TYR A 431 -6.37 -17.73 18.35
N GLN A 432 -6.96 -18.86 17.94
CA GLN A 432 -6.46 -19.60 16.77
C GLN A 432 -6.81 -18.91 15.45
N THR A 433 -7.94 -18.20 15.40
CA THR A 433 -8.43 -17.55 14.18
C THR A 433 -8.94 -16.15 14.47
N ALA A 434 -8.94 -15.29 13.44
CA ALA A 434 -9.54 -13.96 13.53
C ALA A 434 -11.02 -14.06 13.90
N LYS A 435 -11.78 -15.00 13.30
CA LYS A 435 -13.19 -15.22 13.61
C LYS A 435 -13.43 -15.50 15.09
N GLU A 436 -12.65 -16.41 15.68
CA GLU A 436 -12.75 -16.73 17.12
C GLU A 436 -12.53 -15.50 18.00
N ALA A 437 -11.54 -14.66 17.65
CA ALA A 437 -11.29 -13.41 18.37
C ALA A 437 -12.48 -12.45 18.28
N HIS A 438 -13.07 -12.29 17.09
CA HIS A 438 -14.23 -11.42 16.86
C HIS A 438 -15.48 -11.91 17.60
N ASP A 439 -15.77 -13.21 17.55
CA ASP A 439 -16.92 -13.82 18.23
C ASP A 439 -16.83 -13.62 19.76
N ASP A 440 -15.63 -13.65 20.33
CA ASP A 440 -15.41 -13.48 21.77
C ASP A 440 -15.39 -12.02 22.26
N LEU A 441 -15.34 -11.03 21.35
CA LEU A 441 -15.34 -9.61 21.74
C LEU A 441 -16.55 -9.23 22.60
N VAL A 442 -17.69 -9.89 22.40
CA VAL A 442 -18.91 -9.67 23.19
C VAL A 442 -18.69 -9.99 24.67
N ASN A 443 -17.87 -11.00 24.98
CA ASN A 443 -17.58 -11.43 26.35
C ASN A 443 -16.41 -10.65 26.98
N VAL A 444 -15.47 -10.18 26.15
CA VAL A 444 -14.24 -9.52 26.61
C VAL A 444 -14.45 -8.03 26.87
N LEU A 445 -15.18 -7.36 25.96
CA LEU A 445 -15.36 -5.92 26.00
C LEU A 445 -16.41 -5.51 27.04
N LYS A 446 -16.09 -4.48 27.81
CA LYS A 446 -16.94 -3.84 28.83
C LYS A 446 -17.29 -2.42 28.42
N ASN A 447 -18.20 -1.77 29.15
CA ASN A 447 -18.50 -0.35 28.94
C ASN A 447 -17.30 0.51 29.38
N GLY A 448 -17.06 1.60 28.66
CA GLY A 448 -15.89 2.46 28.76
C GLY A 448 -14.64 1.94 28.03
N ASP A 449 -14.65 0.70 27.52
CA ASP A 449 -13.47 0.13 26.84
C ASP A 449 -13.20 0.86 25.51
N THR A 450 -11.92 1.09 25.23
CA THR A 450 -11.45 1.49 23.91
C THR A 450 -10.58 0.38 23.34
N ILE A 451 -10.97 -0.14 22.18
CA ILE A 451 -10.25 -1.19 21.47
C ILE A 451 -9.68 -0.65 20.17
N ILE A 452 -8.40 -0.94 19.90
CA ILE A 452 -7.78 -0.73 18.60
C ILE A 452 -7.54 -2.06 17.88
N PHE A 453 -7.96 -2.12 16.62
CA PHE A 453 -7.67 -3.22 15.70
C PHE A 453 -6.41 -2.84 14.92
N GLN A 454 -5.33 -3.59 15.08
CA GLN A 454 -4.05 -3.28 14.42
C GLN A 454 -3.64 -4.41 13.49
N ASN A 455 -3.65 -4.12 12.19
CA ASN A 455 -3.37 -5.05 11.11
C ASN A 455 -4.41 -6.18 10.99
N ASP A 456 -4.74 -6.53 9.75
CA ASP A 456 -5.59 -7.66 9.42
C ASP A 456 -4.70 -8.76 8.84
N ILE A 457 -5.00 -9.99 9.24
CA ILE A 457 -4.54 -11.15 8.51
C ILE A 457 -5.70 -11.53 7.60
N SER A 458 -5.58 -11.20 6.31
CA SER A 458 -6.29 -11.99 5.31
C SER A 458 -5.93 -13.45 5.53
N ASP A 459 -6.86 -14.40 5.37
CA ASP A 459 -6.71 -15.85 5.58
C ASP A 459 -5.49 -16.53 4.87
N ASN A 460 -4.65 -15.75 4.21
CA ASN A 460 -3.47 -16.13 3.43
C ASN A 460 -2.14 -16.18 4.21
N TYR A 461 -2.09 -15.81 5.50
CA TYR A 461 -0.83 -15.75 6.29
C TYR A 461 -0.78 -16.64 7.53
#